data_AF-A0A9X6WH17-F1
#
_entry.id   AF-A0A9X6WH17-F1
#
_cell.length_a   1.000
_cell.length_b   1.000
_cell.length_c   1.000
_cell.angle_alpha   90.00
_cell.angle_beta   90.00
_cell.angle_gamma   90.00
#
_symmetry.space_group_name_H-M   'P 1'
#
loop_
_entity.id
_entity.type
_entity.pdbx_description
1 polymer ?
#
loop_
_entity_poly.entity_id
_entity_poly.type
_entity_poly.pdbx_seq_one_letter_code
_entity_poly.pdbx_strand_id
1 'polypeptide(L)'
;MKKLTTGQMIDCLGLNDTAVNQDGYIVGYDHKGNLLLWSKGEEKPNNKESNEFNAYFPWIKEDLWEVNYCFVGYEEAMEAHAKEKKTIIYVHDEETRYKFVHGEYGHFQKLANDGIGLSELITGKWIIEQ
;
A
#
# COMPACT_ATOMS: atom_id res chain seq x y z
N MET A 1 -3.74 -12.02 7.54
CA MET A 1 -2.77 -11.59 6.51
C MET A 1 -3.07 -12.29 5.19
N LYS A 2 -3.45 -11.50 4.17
CA LYS A 2 -3.88 -11.99 2.86
C LYS A 2 -2.68 -12.25 1.97
N LYS A 3 -2.62 -13.44 1.37
CA LYS A 3 -1.65 -13.80 0.33
C LYS A 3 -2.15 -13.35 -1.04
N LEU A 4 -1.32 -12.62 -1.77
CA LEU A 4 -1.64 -12.03 -3.07
C LEU A 4 -0.78 -12.64 -4.16
N THR A 5 -1.34 -12.83 -5.35
CA THR A 5 -0.51 -13.11 -6.55
C THR A 5 0.38 -11.92 -6.85
N THR A 6 1.44 -12.12 -7.63
CA THR A 6 2.38 -11.06 -8.02
C THR A 6 1.68 -9.87 -8.68
N GLY A 7 0.71 -10.10 -9.56
CA GLY A 7 -0.09 -9.01 -10.16
C GLY A 7 -0.91 -8.24 -9.13
N GLN A 8 -1.65 -8.95 -8.26
CA GLN A 8 -2.45 -8.32 -7.20
C GLN A 8 -1.60 -7.57 -6.18
N MET A 9 -0.39 -8.07 -5.89
CA MET A 9 0.57 -7.40 -5.05
C MET A 9 0.98 -6.07 -5.67
N ILE A 10 1.39 -6.07 -6.94
CA ILE A 10 1.77 -4.84 -7.66
C ILE A 10 0.62 -3.83 -7.68
N ASP A 11 -0.61 -4.28 -7.94
CA ASP A 11 -1.80 -3.42 -8.01
C ASP A 11 -2.13 -2.71 -6.69
N CYS A 12 -1.69 -3.25 -5.54
CA CYS A 12 -1.99 -2.67 -4.24
C CYS A 12 -0.77 -2.20 -3.45
N LEU A 13 0.44 -2.37 -3.97
CA LEU A 13 1.67 -1.94 -3.33
C LEU A 13 1.81 -0.41 -3.47
N GLY A 14 1.79 0.30 -2.36
CA GLY A 14 2.13 1.72 -2.32
C GLY A 14 3.63 1.95 -2.42
N LEU A 15 4.06 3.18 -2.76
CA LEU A 15 5.48 3.52 -2.94
C LEU A 15 6.36 3.25 -1.71
N ASN A 16 5.79 3.42 -0.52
CA ASN A 16 6.48 3.19 0.76
C ASN A 16 6.20 1.80 1.34
N ASP A 17 5.34 1.02 0.70
CA ASP A 17 5.02 -0.32 1.14
C ASP A 17 6.12 -1.29 0.71
N THR A 18 6.13 -2.45 1.36
CA THR A 18 6.92 -3.59 0.91
C THR A 18 6.05 -4.83 0.84
N ALA A 19 6.41 -5.80 0.02
CA ALA A 19 5.79 -7.12 0.01
C ALA A 19 6.83 -8.20 0.25
N VAL A 20 6.48 -9.28 0.95
CA VAL A 20 7.36 -10.43 1.18
C VAL A 20 6.75 -11.69 0.61
N ASN A 21 7.54 -12.51 -0.09
CA ASN A 21 7.10 -13.83 -0.54
C ASN A 21 7.50 -14.93 0.45
N GLN A 22 7.05 -16.17 0.19
CA GLN A 22 7.35 -17.34 1.02
C GLN A 22 8.84 -17.69 1.12
N ASP A 23 9.64 -17.29 0.13
CA ASP A 23 11.08 -17.58 0.06
C ASP A 23 11.94 -16.47 0.69
N GLY A 24 11.29 -15.42 1.22
CA GLY A 24 11.97 -14.32 1.89
C GLY A 24 12.47 -13.23 0.95
N TYR A 25 12.02 -13.19 -0.30
CA TYR A 25 12.24 -12.03 -1.17
C TYR A 25 11.29 -10.90 -0.80
N ILE A 26 11.82 -9.68 -0.86
CA ILE A 26 11.14 -8.43 -0.55
C ILE A 26 11.02 -7.61 -1.83
N VAL A 27 9.83 -7.05 -2.06
CA VAL A 27 9.53 -6.14 -3.16
C VAL A 27 9.11 -4.78 -2.62
N GLY A 28 9.48 -3.69 -3.31
CA GLY A 28 9.11 -2.32 -2.96
C GLY A 28 9.54 -1.35 -4.05
N TYR A 29 8.97 -0.14 -4.04
CA TYR A 29 9.33 0.88 -5.04
C TYR A 29 10.52 1.73 -4.62
N ASP A 30 11.32 2.19 -5.57
CA ASP A 30 12.26 3.28 -5.34
C ASP A 30 11.55 4.66 -5.40
N HIS A 31 12.30 5.73 -5.15
CA HIS A 31 11.80 7.11 -5.21
C HIS A 31 11.40 7.58 -6.62
N LYS A 32 11.73 6.81 -7.66
CA LYS A 32 11.38 7.07 -9.06
C LYS A 32 10.20 6.21 -9.54
N GLY A 33 9.65 5.35 -8.68
CA GLY A 33 8.55 4.43 -9.02
C GLY A 33 8.99 3.13 -9.70
N ASN A 34 10.28 2.78 -9.68
CA ASN A 34 10.75 1.48 -10.17
C ASN A 34 10.55 0.41 -9.10
N LEU A 35 10.03 -0.74 -9.51
CA LEU A 35 9.87 -1.89 -8.65
C LEU A 35 11.21 -2.61 -8.46
N LEU A 36 11.61 -2.79 -7.19
CA LEU A 36 12.85 -3.43 -6.79
C LEU A 36 12.55 -4.77 -6.11
N LEU A 37 13.47 -5.72 -6.23
CA LEU A 37 13.46 -7.01 -5.56
C LEU A 37 14.78 -7.19 -4.80
N TRP A 38 14.73 -7.62 -3.54
CA TRP A 38 15.92 -7.95 -2.75
C TRP A 38 15.61 -9.06 -1.74
N SER A 39 16.63 -9.68 -1.17
CA SER A 39 16.43 -10.77 -0.20
C SER A 39 16.28 -10.23 1.22
N LYS A 40 15.55 -10.96 2.08
CA LYS A 40 15.46 -10.63 3.51
C LYS A 40 16.85 -10.67 4.15
N GLY A 41 17.26 -9.54 4.72
CA GLY A 41 18.60 -9.35 5.29
C GLY A 41 19.56 -8.56 4.40
N GLU A 42 19.19 -8.32 3.14
CA GLU A 42 19.87 -7.37 2.27
C GLU A 42 19.30 -5.96 2.45
N GLU A 43 20.14 -4.95 2.27
CA GLU A 43 19.68 -3.57 2.21
C GLU A 43 18.89 -3.34 0.93
N LYS A 44 17.85 -2.49 1.02
CA LYS A 44 17.08 -2.07 -0.15
C LYS A 44 18.03 -1.45 -1.17
N PRO A 45 18.05 -1.94 -2.43
CA PRO A 45 18.94 -1.40 -3.45
C PRO A 45 18.71 0.10 -3.66
N ASN A 46 19.75 0.90 -3.48
CA ASN A 46 19.71 2.33 -3.77
C ASN A 46 20.16 2.54 -5.23
N ASN A 47 19.25 2.99 -6.09
CA ASN A 47 19.57 3.52 -7.42
C ASN A 47 20.22 2.50 -8.39
N LYS A 48 19.42 1.58 -8.93
CA LYS A 48 19.73 0.93 -10.21
C LYS A 48 18.76 1.45 -11.25
N GLU A 49 19.27 2.00 -12.35
CA GLU A 49 18.49 2.62 -13.43
C GLU A 49 17.65 1.62 -14.25
N SER A 50 17.40 0.41 -13.74
CA SER A 50 16.69 -0.66 -14.42
C SER A 50 15.70 -1.34 -13.49
N ASN A 51 14.52 -1.66 -14.00
CA ASN A 51 13.53 -2.51 -13.34
C ASN A 51 14.07 -3.94 -13.18
N GLU A 52 14.83 -4.20 -12.11
CA GLU A 52 15.39 -5.53 -11.80
C GLU A 52 14.27 -6.55 -11.56
N PHE A 53 13.12 -6.11 -11.06
CA PHE A 53 11.96 -6.96 -10.85
C PHE A 53 11.52 -7.66 -12.16
N ASN A 54 11.55 -6.97 -13.31
CA ASN A 54 11.23 -7.58 -14.60
C ASN A 54 12.17 -8.73 -14.99
N ALA A 55 13.45 -8.67 -14.60
CA ALA A 55 14.40 -9.75 -14.87
C ALA A 55 14.04 -11.02 -14.08
N TYR A 56 13.53 -10.85 -12.86
CA TYR A 56 13.10 -11.95 -12.00
C TYR A 56 11.64 -12.36 -12.22
N PHE A 57 10.83 -11.55 -12.91
CA PHE A 57 9.39 -11.78 -13.09
C PHE A 57 9.02 -13.20 -13.54
N PRO A 58 9.72 -13.85 -14.51
CA PRO A 58 9.39 -15.22 -14.91
C PRO A 58 9.46 -16.25 -13.77
N TRP A 59 10.27 -15.98 -12.75
CA TRP A 59 10.56 -16.86 -11.62
C TRP A 59 9.58 -16.62 -10.48
N ILE A 60 9.18 -15.37 -10.27
CA ILE A 60 8.32 -14.95 -9.16
C ILE A 60 6.86 -14.74 -9.55
N LYS A 61 6.47 -15.00 -10.81
CA LYS A 61 5.10 -14.76 -11.30
C LYS A 61 4.03 -15.57 -10.55
N GLU A 62 4.39 -16.74 -10.01
CA GLU A 62 3.48 -17.66 -9.30
C GLU A 62 3.62 -17.54 -7.77
N ASP A 63 4.47 -16.63 -7.30
CA ASP A 63 4.68 -16.43 -5.88
C ASP A 63 3.47 -15.79 -5.20
N LEU A 64 3.39 -16.07 -3.90
CA LEU A 64 2.40 -15.49 -3.03
C LEU A 64 3.05 -14.48 -2.11
N TRP A 65 2.50 -13.27 -2.12
CA TRP A 65 3.05 -12.11 -1.46
C TRP A 65 2.18 -11.65 -0.31
N GLU A 66 2.82 -11.22 0.78
CA GLU A 66 2.19 -10.53 1.89
C GLU A 66 2.66 -9.08 1.90
N VAL A 67 1.72 -8.14 1.75
CA VAL A 67 2.03 -6.71 1.70
C VAL A 67 2.08 -6.13 3.12
N ASN A 68 3.20 -5.51 3.44
CA ASN A 68 3.44 -4.69 4.61
C ASN A 68 3.17 -3.23 4.24
N TYR A 69 1.93 -2.81 4.48
CA TYR A 69 1.51 -1.43 4.27
C TYR A 69 2.21 -0.48 5.24
N CYS A 70 2.71 0.64 4.70
CA CYS A 70 3.17 1.78 5.46
C CYS A 70 1.95 2.60 5.90
N PHE A 71 1.46 2.31 7.11
CA PHE A 71 0.34 3.04 7.67
C PHE A 71 0.77 4.39 8.23
N VAL A 72 -0.01 5.41 7.94
CA VAL A 72 0.11 6.76 8.49
C VAL A 72 -1.03 7.07 9.46
N GLY A 73 -0.85 8.12 10.25
CA GLY A 73 -1.88 8.61 11.16
C GLY A 73 -2.95 9.45 10.44
N TYR A 74 -4.06 9.70 11.13
CA TYR A 74 -5.18 10.48 10.62
C TYR A 74 -4.77 11.88 10.14
N GLU A 75 -3.97 12.61 10.92
CA GLU A 75 -3.57 13.98 10.58
C GLU A 75 -2.78 14.04 9.26
N GLU A 76 -1.82 13.14 9.09
CA GLU A 76 -1.01 13.03 7.88
C GLU A 76 -1.87 12.66 6.66
N ALA A 77 -2.79 11.70 6.83
CA ALA A 77 -3.72 11.32 5.77
C ALA A 77 -4.65 12.48 5.37
N MET A 78 -5.22 13.20 6.34
CA MET A 78 -6.08 14.34 6.07
C MET A 78 -5.31 15.50 5.42
N GLU A 79 -4.08 15.74 5.84
CA GLU A 79 -3.22 16.75 5.22
C GLU A 79 -2.95 16.42 3.75
N ALA A 80 -2.56 15.18 3.45
CA ALA A 80 -2.35 14.71 2.08
C ALA A 80 -3.62 14.82 1.23
N HIS A 81 -4.79 14.46 1.79
CA HIS A 81 -6.06 14.53 1.06
C HIS A 81 -6.54 15.97 0.81
N ALA A 82 -6.45 16.83 1.82
CA ALA A 82 -6.97 18.20 1.75
C ALA A 82 -6.04 19.14 0.98
N LYS A 83 -4.72 19.04 1.19
CA LYS A 83 -3.74 19.97 0.59
C LYS A 83 -3.17 19.45 -0.72
N GLU A 84 -2.82 18.17 -0.76
CA GLU A 84 -2.16 17.55 -1.92
C GLU A 84 -3.15 16.86 -2.87
N LYS A 85 -4.44 16.81 -2.51
CA LYS A 85 -5.52 16.16 -3.27
C LYS A 85 -5.26 14.67 -3.54
N LYS A 86 -4.46 14.03 -2.68
CA LYS A 86 -4.16 12.61 -2.77
C LYS A 86 -5.36 11.76 -2.38
N THR A 87 -5.40 10.55 -2.92
CA THR A 87 -6.37 9.56 -2.50
C THR A 87 -5.89 8.91 -1.22
N ILE A 88 -6.77 8.78 -0.23
CA ILE A 88 -6.44 8.12 1.03
C ILE A 88 -7.37 6.95 1.28
N ILE A 89 -6.88 5.94 1.99
CA ILE A 89 -7.63 4.75 2.33
C ILE A 89 -7.60 4.55 3.83
N TYR A 90 -8.78 4.52 4.45
CA TYR A 90 -8.93 4.05 5.82
C TYR A 90 -9.02 2.52 5.83
N VAL A 91 -8.20 1.87 6.64
CA VAL A 91 -8.23 0.41 6.82
C VAL A 91 -8.86 0.09 8.16
N HIS A 92 -10.12 -0.35 8.13
CA HIS A 92 -10.88 -0.75 9.31
C HIS A 92 -10.44 -2.14 9.79
N ASP A 93 -10.41 -3.11 8.87
CA ASP A 93 -9.96 -4.48 9.11
C ASP A 93 -9.30 -5.10 7.85
N GLU A 94 -9.04 -6.41 7.85
CA GLU A 94 -8.39 -7.10 6.71
C GLU A 94 -9.24 -7.09 5.43
N GLU A 95 -10.57 -7.00 5.54
CA GLU A 95 -11.54 -7.09 4.45
C GLU A 95 -12.19 -5.73 4.12
N THR A 96 -12.25 -4.83 5.10
CA THR A 96 -13.00 -3.57 5.03
C THR A 96 -12.07 -2.38 4.90
N ARG A 97 -12.15 -1.70 3.76
CA ARG A 97 -11.39 -0.48 3.45
C ARG A 97 -12.28 0.59 2.84
N TYR A 98 -12.02 1.84 3.19
CA TYR A 98 -12.77 2.99 2.68
C TYR A 98 -11.83 3.91 1.91
N LYS A 99 -12.07 4.07 0.61
CA LYS A 99 -11.27 4.90 -0.29
C LYS A 99 -11.90 6.29 -0.42
N PHE A 100 -11.10 7.33 -0.13
CA PHE A 100 -11.48 8.73 -0.19
C PHE A 100 -10.75 9.39 -1.36
N VAL A 101 -11.45 9.53 -2.48
CA VAL A 101 -10.96 10.22 -3.67
C VAL A 101 -11.36 11.68 -3.60
N HIS A 102 -10.43 12.59 -3.89
CA HIS A 102 -10.68 14.03 -3.80
C HIS A 102 -11.81 14.44 -4.76
N GLY A 103 -12.82 15.15 -4.24
CA GLY A 103 -13.99 15.59 -5.03
C GLY A 103 -15.14 14.58 -5.12
N GLU A 104 -14.94 13.36 -4.62
CA GLU A 104 -16.03 12.43 -4.36
C GLU A 104 -16.52 12.59 -2.91
N TYR A 105 -17.79 12.28 -2.62
CA TYR A 105 -18.35 12.44 -1.26
C TYR A 105 -19.18 11.22 -0.78
N GLY A 106 -19.38 10.21 -1.63
CA GLY A 106 -20.21 9.04 -1.30
C GLY A 106 -19.62 8.16 -0.19
N HIS A 107 -18.32 8.28 0.09
CA HIS A 107 -17.62 7.48 1.10
C HIS A 107 -18.05 7.78 2.54
N PHE A 108 -18.51 9.00 2.84
CA PHE A 108 -19.00 9.35 4.18
C PHE A 108 -20.31 8.63 4.52
N GLN A 109 -21.16 8.37 3.53
CA GLN A 109 -22.40 7.63 3.73
C GLN A 109 -22.13 6.17 4.09
N LYS A 110 -21.11 5.55 3.48
CA LYS A 110 -20.70 4.18 3.80
C LYS A 110 -20.18 4.08 5.24
N LEU A 111 -19.24 4.96 5.63
CA LEU A 111 -18.75 5.03 7.00
C LEU A 111 -19.88 5.12 8.04
N ALA A 112 -20.88 5.98 7.76
CA ALA A 112 -22.01 6.18 8.66
C ALA A 112 -22.90 4.93 8.76
N ASN A 113 -23.15 4.25 7.64
CA ASN A 113 -23.93 3.00 7.63
C ASN A 113 -23.21 1.87 8.40
N ASP A 114 -21.89 1.84 8.31
CA ASP A 114 -21.05 0.83 8.97
C ASP A 114 -20.73 1.21 10.43
N GLY A 115 -21.28 2.32 10.93
CA GLY A 115 -21.19 2.72 12.34
C GLY A 115 -19.81 3.25 12.75
N ILE A 116 -18.96 3.64 11.81
CA ILE A 116 -17.59 4.07 12.07
C ILE A 116 -17.59 5.50 12.59
N GLY A 117 -17.11 5.66 13.83
CA GLY A 117 -17.07 6.95 14.53
C GLY A 117 -15.78 7.72 14.31
N LEU A 118 -15.82 9.03 14.56
CA LEU A 118 -14.65 9.91 14.43
C LEU A 118 -13.46 9.48 15.31
N SER A 119 -13.73 9.02 16.54
CA SER A 119 -12.68 8.56 17.46
C SER A 119 -11.88 7.40 16.86
N GLU A 120 -12.55 6.51 16.14
CA GLU A 120 -11.93 5.35 15.51
C GLU A 120 -11.06 5.78 14.32
N LEU A 121 -11.57 6.68 13.49
CA LEU A 121 -10.84 7.27 12.36
C LEU A 121 -9.54 7.95 12.81
N ILE A 122 -9.58 8.70 13.93
CA ILE A 122 -8.41 9.41 14.48
C ILE A 122 -7.30 8.43 14.91
N THR A 123 -7.67 7.32 15.56
CA THR A 123 -6.71 6.30 16.03
C THR A 123 -6.42 5.21 14.99
N GLY A 124 -7.06 5.33 13.82
CA GLY A 124 -7.09 4.33 12.78
C GLY A 124 -5.80 4.26 11.95
N LYS A 125 -5.73 3.23 11.11
CA LYS A 125 -4.64 3.03 10.16
C LYS A 125 -5.03 3.59 8.79
N TRP A 126 -4.19 4.45 8.23
CA TRP A 126 -4.43 5.09 6.95
C TRP A 126 -3.33 4.79 5.94
N ILE A 127 -3.69 4.72 4.66
CA ILE A 127 -2.77 4.61 3.54
C ILE A 127 -2.96 5.84 2.65
N ILE A 128 -1.86 6.43 2.18
CA ILE A 128 -1.87 7.51 1.18
C ILE A 128 -1.48 6.88 -0.17
N GLU A 129 -2.42 6.82 -1.11
CA GLU A 129 -2.12 6.50 -2.51
C GLU A 129 -1.55 7.75 -3.20
N GLN A 130 -0.49 7.59 -4.01
CA GLN A 130 0.07 8.67 -4.83
C GLN A 130 -0.53 8.67 -6.23
#